data_AF-A0A7Y5SKC4-F1
#
_entry.id   AF-A0A7Y5SKC4-F1
#
_cell.length_a   1.000
_cell.length_b   1.000
_cell.length_c   1.000
_cell.angle_alpha   90.00
_cell.angle_beta   90.00
_cell.angle_gamma   90.00
#
_symmetry.space_group_name_H-M   'P 1'
#
loop_
_entity.id
_entity.type
_entity.pdbx_description
1 polymer ?
#
loop_
_entity_poly.entity_id
_entity_poly.type
_entity_poly.pdbx_seq_one_letter_code
_entity_poly.pdbx_strand_id
1 'polypeptide(L)'
;MQTRVQFGIKQLLIAVAIVALLLGLARGLWGWIAGPVVPKPQLQQLRPGMMKSEVRSILGNPQIIEDDDRTWVYLRWGNPGWVEVYFDVNGRFDSVNDESPFP
;
A
#
# COMPACT_ATOMS: atom_id res chain seq x y z
N MET A 1 -3.17 13.21 -51.23
CA MET A 1 -2.54 11.90 -50.96
C MET A 1 -3.16 11.34 -49.69
N GLN A 2 -4.10 10.40 -49.80
CA GLN A 2 -4.69 9.70 -48.65
C GLN A 2 -3.99 8.35 -48.48
N THR A 3 -3.18 8.21 -47.44
CA THR A 3 -2.53 6.95 -47.09
C THR A 3 -3.59 6.00 -46.52
N ARG A 4 -4.08 5.06 -47.31
CA ARG A 4 -4.95 3.98 -46.81
C ARG A 4 -4.11 3.02 -45.99
N VAL A 5 -4.22 3.10 -44.66
CA VAL A 5 -3.64 2.10 -43.77
C VAL A 5 -4.50 0.84 -43.86
N GLN A 6 -4.05 -0.18 -44.60
CA GLN A 6 -4.67 -1.51 -44.57
C GLN A 6 -4.21 -2.22 -43.29
N PHE A 7 -5.04 -2.16 -42.25
CA PHE A 7 -4.82 -2.97 -41.05
C PHE A 7 -5.21 -4.43 -41.33
N GLY A 8 -4.22 -5.31 -41.45
CA GLY A 8 -4.46 -6.74 -41.52
C GLY A 8 -4.91 -7.28 -40.15
N ILE A 9 -5.73 -8.33 -40.13
CA ILE A 9 -6.21 -8.98 -38.88
C ILE A 9 -5.05 -9.32 -37.94
N LYS A 10 -3.88 -9.69 -38.47
CA LYS A 10 -2.66 -9.94 -37.67
C LYS A 10 -2.17 -8.70 -36.92
N GLN A 11 -2.18 -7.52 -37.56
CA GLN A 11 -1.76 -6.26 -36.93
C GLN A 11 -2.75 -5.83 -35.85
N LEU A 12 -4.05 -6.08 -36.07
CA LEU A 12 -5.07 -5.87 -35.06
C LEU A 12 -4.85 -6.76 -33.83
N LEU A 13 -4.59 -8.05 -34.03
CA LEU A 13 -4.34 -8.99 -32.93
C LEU A 13 -3.08 -8.62 -32.14
N ILE A 14 -2.02 -8.20 -32.80
CA ILE A 14 -0.79 -7.72 -32.14
C ILE A 14 -1.09 -6.46 -31.31
N ALA A 15 -1.83 -5.50 -31.89
CA ALA A 15 -2.20 -4.28 -31.17
C ALA A 15 -3.03 -4.59 -29.92
N VAL A 16 -4.00 -5.51 -30.01
CA VAL A 16 -4.81 -5.96 -28.86
C VAL A 16 -3.93 -6.62 -27.80
N ALA A 17 -3.01 -7.50 -28.18
CA ALA A 17 -2.10 -8.16 -27.23
C ALA A 17 -1.22 -7.14 -26.49
N ILE A 18 -0.69 -6.14 -27.20
CA ILE A 18 0.11 -5.07 -26.61
C ILE A 18 -0.72 -4.24 -25.63
N VAL A 19 -1.94 -3.84 -26.01
CA VAL A 19 -2.81 -3.07 -25.11
C VAL A 19 -3.16 -3.88 -23.86
N ALA A 20 -3.49 -5.17 -24.01
CA ALA A 20 -3.78 -6.04 -22.88
C ALA A 20 -2.58 -6.16 -21.92
N LEU A 21 -1.36 -6.31 -22.46
CA LEU A 21 -0.13 -6.35 -21.68
C LEU A 21 0.08 -5.03 -20.92
N LEU A 22 -0.07 -3.89 -21.61
CA LEU A 22 0.10 -2.56 -20.99
C LEU A 22 -0.93 -2.32 -19.88
N LEU A 23 -2.19 -2.73 -20.08
CA LEU A 23 -3.23 -2.62 -19.04
C LEU A 23 -2.92 -3.53 -17.84
N GLY A 24 -2.41 -4.74 -18.07
CA GLY A 24 -1.98 -5.64 -16.99
C GLY A 24 -0.83 -5.04 -16.16
N LEU A 25 0.19 -4.48 -16.82
CA LEU A 25 1.29 -3.79 -16.16
C LEU A 25 0.83 -2.54 -15.42
N ALA A 26 -0.02 -1.71 -16.03
CA ALA A 26 -0.57 -0.53 -15.40
C ALA A 26 -1.37 -0.88 -14.14
N ARG A 27 -2.17 -1.95 -14.16
CA ARG A 27 -2.91 -2.42 -12.98
C ARG A 27 -1.98 -2.91 -11.87
N GLY A 28 -0.92 -3.65 -12.21
CA GLY A 28 0.08 -4.11 -11.25
C GLY A 28 0.81 -2.95 -10.57
N LEU A 29 1.24 -1.96 -11.35
CA LEU A 29 1.90 -0.75 -10.87
C LEU A 29 0.93 0.11 -10.02
N TRP A 30 -0.32 0.22 -10.44
CA TRP A 30 -1.34 0.94 -9.67
C TRP A 30 -1.58 0.31 -8.30
N GLY A 31 -1.63 -1.03 -8.20
CA GLY A 31 -1.78 -1.70 -6.91
C GLY A 31 -0.59 -1.48 -5.96
N TRP A 32 0.60 -1.28 -6.51
CA TRP A 32 1.80 -0.95 -5.74
C TRP A 32 1.78 0.48 -5.21
N ILE A 33 1.30 1.43 -6.02
CA ILE A 33 1.32 2.87 -5.69
C ILE A 33 0.07 3.27 -4.87
N ALA A 34 -1.11 2.73 -5.20
CA ALA A 34 -2.40 3.11 -4.61
C ALA A 34 -2.93 2.11 -3.57
N GLY A 35 -2.08 1.18 -3.10
CA GLY A 35 -2.44 0.29 -1.99
C GLY A 35 -2.38 1.01 -0.62
N PRO A 36 -3.08 0.50 0.41
CA PRO A 36 -3.04 1.09 1.75
C PRO A 36 -1.63 1.06 2.32
N VAL A 37 -1.29 2.01 3.20
CA VAL A 37 0.03 2.10 3.83
C VAL A 37 0.35 0.81 4.56
N VAL A 38 -0.59 0.40 5.41
CA VAL A 38 -0.64 -0.93 6.05
C VAL A 38 -1.93 -1.62 5.61
N PRO A 39 -1.88 -2.87 5.10
CA PRO A 39 -3.08 -3.64 4.81
C PRO A 39 -4.04 -3.74 6.00
N LYS A 40 -5.32 -3.40 5.83
CA LYS A 40 -6.34 -3.52 6.89
C LYS A 40 -6.39 -4.87 7.60
N PRO A 41 -6.24 -6.02 6.92
CA PRO A 41 -6.21 -7.31 7.61
C PRO A 41 -5.06 -7.45 8.62
N GLN A 42 -3.96 -6.70 8.46
CA GLN A 42 -2.89 -6.65 9.44
C GLN A 42 -3.27 -5.76 10.63
N LEU A 43 -3.86 -4.59 10.38
CA LEU A 43 -4.35 -3.70 11.44
C LEU A 43 -5.40 -4.37 12.33
N GLN A 44 -6.29 -5.16 11.75
CA GLN A 44 -7.31 -5.92 12.48
C GLN A 44 -6.76 -7.03 13.38
N GLN A 45 -5.50 -7.43 13.20
CA GLN A 45 -4.85 -8.42 14.07
C GLN A 45 -4.35 -7.78 15.38
N LEU A 46 -4.18 -6.46 15.42
CA LEU A 46 -3.73 -5.75 16.61
C LEU A 46 -4.79 -5.82 17.71
N ARG A 47 -4.33 -6.04 18.95
CA ARG A 47 -5.20 -6.10 20.12
C ARG A 47 -4.59 -5.25 21.24
N PRO A 48 -5.41 -4.47 21.98
CA PRO A 48 -4.92 -3.71 23.12
C PRO A 48 -4.10 -4.58 24.07
N GLY A 49 -2.95 -4.06 24.51
CA GLY A 49 -2.04 -4.75 25.42
C GLY A 49 -0.87 -5.50 24.76
N MET A 50 -0.88 -5.68 23.44
CA MET A 50 0.21 -6.32 22.68
C MET A 50 1.54 -5.58 22.89
N MET A 51 2.64 -6.30 23.04
CA MET A 51 3.96 -5.70 23.13
C MET A 51 4.40 -5.14 21.77
N LYS A 52 5.26 -4.12 21.78
CA LYS A 52 5.92 -3.60 20.57
C LYS A 52 6.50 -4.69 19.65
N SER A 53 7.10 -5.74 20.20
CA SER A 53 7.63 -6.85 19.41
C SER A 53 6.55 -7.64 18.67
N GLU A 54 5.39 -7.83 19.30
CA GLU A 54 4.23 -8.51 18.69
C GLU A 54 3.66 -7.64 17.57
N VAL A 55 3.46 -6.34 17.83
CA VAL A 55 3.03 -5.38 16.79
C VAL A 55 4.01 -5.38 15.61
N ARG A 56 5.31 -5.34 15.87
CA ARG A 56 6.35 -5.39 14.83
C ARG A 56 6.33 -6.69 14.04
N SER A 57 5.96 -7.81 14.65
CA SER A 57 5.84 -9.09 13.94
C SER A 57 4.67 -9.11 12.94
N ILE A 58 3.62 -8.31 13.21
CA ILE A 58 2.42 -8.23 12.38
C ILE A 58 2.60 -7.17 11.27
N LEU A 59 3.04 -5.97 11.66
CA LEU A 59 3.10 -4.80 10.77
C LEU A 59 4.47 -4.59 10.11
N GLY A 60 5.51 -5.24 10.62
CA GLY A 60 6.90 -4.93 10.27
C GLY A 60 7.44 -3.68 10.99
N ASN A 61 8.58 -3.20 10.51
CA ASN A 61 9.24 -2.03 11.09
C ASN A 61 8.56 -0.73 10.65
N PRO A 62 8.33 0.22 11.58
CA PRO A 62 7.86 1.54 11.22
C PRO A 62 8.96 2.32 10.49
N GLN A 63 8.56 3.33 9.71
CA GLN A 63 9.49 4.24 9.06
C GLN A 63 9.98 5.31 10.04
N ILE A 64 9.12 5.72 10.98
CA ILE A 64 9.44 6.72 11.99
C ILE A 64 9.02 6.18 13.35
N ILE A 65 9.89 6.39 14.34
CA ILE A 65 9.58 6.22 15.77
C ILE A 65 9.72 7.62 16.35
N GLU A 66 8.64 8.16 16.91
CA GLU A 66 8.64 9.49 17.53
C GLU A 66 9.53 9.51 18.78
N ASP A 67 9.95 10.70 19.19
CA ASP A 67 10.94 10.91 20.26
C ASP A 67 10.55 10.29 21.61
N ASP A 68 9.25 10.11 21.87
CA ASP A 68 8.74 9.51 23.10
C ASP A 68 8.73 7.97 23.09
N ASP A 69 9.15 7.36 21.96
CA ASP A 69 9.06 5.93 21.66
C ASP A 69 7.65 5.35 21.91
N ARG A 70 6.61 6.18 21.96
CA ARG A 70 5.22 5.75 22.17
C ARG A 70 4.38 5.86 20.92
N THR A 71 4.93 6.43 19.86
CA THR A 71 4.24 6.51 18.57
C THR A 71 5.13 5.96 17.46
N TRP A 72 4.59 4.99 16.73
CA TRP A 72 5.21 4.45 15.52
C TRP A 72 4.41 4.90 14.31
N VAL A 73 5.10 5.48 13.33
CA VAL A 73 4.46 5.95 12.09
C VAL A 73 4.92 5.07 10.93
N TYR A 74 3.92 4.53 10.24
CA TYR A 74 4.08 3.78 9.01
C TYR A 74 3.75 4.68 7.83
N LEU A 75 4.62 4.68 6.84
CA LEU A 75 4.54 5.49 5.63
C LEU A 75 4.82 4.63 4.41
N ARG A 76 4.19 4.98 3.28
CA ARG A 76 4.48 4.37 1.99
C ARG A 76 4.69 5.44 0.93
N TRP A 77 5.79 5.32 0.20
CA TRP A 77 6.08 6.23 -0.90
C TRP A 77 4.96 6.21 -1.95
N GLY A 78 4.50 7.39 -2.37
CA GLY A 78 3.42 7.55 -3.35
C GLY A 78 2.00 7.43 -2.78
N ASN A 79 1.85 7.11 -1.48
CA ASN A 79 0.55 7.15 -0.79
C ASN A 79 0.51 8.41 0.10
N PRO A 80 -0.49 9.31 -0.06
CA PRO A 80 -0.53 10.57 0.69
C PRO A 80 -1.04 10.43 2.13
N GLY A 81 -1.32 9.22 2.62
CA GLY A 81 -1.69 8.96 4.03
C GLY A 81 -0.59 8.28 4.85
N TRP A 82 -0.91 7.99 6.11
CA TRP A 82 -0.04 7.32 7.06
C TRP A 82 -0.84 6.52 8.08
N VAL A 83 -0.16 5.64 8.82
CA VAL A 83 -0.75 4.90 9.94
C VAL A 83 0.10 5.15 11.18
N GLU A 84 -0.55 5.62 12.24
CA GLU A 84 0.07 5.84 13.55
C GLU A 84 -0.37 4.74 14.49
N VAL A 85 0.59 4.15 15.19
CA VAL A 85 0.37 3.15 16.22
C VAL A 85 0.85 3.71 17.54
N TYR A 86 -0.08 3.83 18.49
CA TYR A 86 0.19 4.38 19.82
C TYR A 86 0.40 3.27 20.84
N PHE A 87 1.37 3.49 21.72
CA PHE A 87 1.70 2.62 22.84
C PHE A 87 1.48 3.35 24.16
N ASP A 88 1.03 2.61 25.17
CA ASP A 88 0.92 3.10 26.54
C ASP A 88 2.32 3.34 27.17
N VAL A 89 2.33 3.83 28.40
CA VAL A 89 3.57 4.07 29.18
C VAL A 89 4.39 2.79 29.44
N ASN A 90 3.79 1.61 29.29
CA ASN A 90 4.45 0.31 29.45
C ASN A 90 4.93 -0.27 28.11
N GLY A 91 4.79 0.47 27.00
CA GLY A 91 5.15 0.01 25.67
C GLY A 91 4.19 -1.04 25.11
N ARG A 92 2.91 -1.00 25.50
CA ARG A 92 1.85 -1.87 25.01
C ARG A 92 0.95 -1.14 24.04
N PHE A 93 0.56 -1.82 22.97
CA PHE A 93 -0.36 -1.28 21.98
C PHE A 93 -1.64 -0.80 22.65
N ASP A 94 -2.00 0.45 22.37
CA ASP A 94 -3.18 1.11 22.88
C ASP A 94 -4.20 1.33 21.76
N SER A 95 -3.79 2.05 20.72
CA SER A 95 -4.68 2.47 19.64
C SER A 95 -3.95 2.65 18.30
N VAL A 96 -4.73 2.76 17.23
CA VAL A 96 -4.24 3.03 15.88
C VAL A 96 -5.04 4.17 15.26
N ASN A 97 -4.35 5.09 14.59
CA ASN A 97 -4.95 6.09 13.71
C ASN A 97 -4.55 5.77 12.26
N ASP A 98 -5.53 5.46 11.41
CA ASP A 98 -5.30 5.16 9.99
C ASP A 98 -5.83 6.31 9.13
N GLU A 99 -4.92 7.18 8.72
CA GLU A 99 -5.17 8.33 7.84
C GLU A 99 -4.94 7.97 6.36
N SER A 100 -4.90 6.67 6.03
CA SER A 100 -4.75 6.22 4.64
C SER A 100 -6.02 6.57 3.85
N PRO A 101 -5.90 7.22 2.67
CA PRO A 101 -7.05 7.56 1.82
C PRO A 101 -7.66 6.34 1.12
N PHE A 102 -6.97 5.19 1.18
CA PHE A 102 -7.37 3.96 0.50
C PHE A 102 -7.81 2.91 1.53
N PRO A 103 -9.00 2.31 1.36
CA PRO A 103 -9.54 1.34 2.29
C PRO A 103 -8.91 -0.05 2.18
#